data_AF-A0A8T5T7R0-F1
#
_entry.id   AF-A0A8T5T7R0-F1
#
_cell.length_a   1.000
_cell.length_b   1.000
_cell.length_c   1.000
_cell.angle_alpha   90.00
_cell.angle_beta   90.00
_cell.angle_gamma   90.00
#
_symmetry.space_group_name_H-M   'P 1'
#
loop_
_entity.id
_entity.type
_entity.pdbx_description
1 polymer ?
#
loop_
_entity_poly.entity_id
_entity_poly.type
_entity_poly.pdbx_seq_one_letter_code
_entity_poly.pdbx_strand_id
1 'polypeptide(L)'
;RQMCIRDRESTVLQSKKKPPELKEKFFFMNAPEKDIIKAKIYAQMYTSQLIVKMRKISQPIIALINGAASGAGFALALASDVRIASVNARMNNAFIKVGFSGA
;
A
#
# COMPACT_ATOMS: atom_id res chain seq x y z
N ARG A 1 -8.88 -3.14 21.45
CA ARG A 1 -9.62 -1.85 21.44
C ARG A 1 -9.16 -0.83 20.36
N GLN A 2 -7.97 -0.94 19.76
CA GLN A 2 -7.51 -0.08 18.64
C GLN A 2 -8.05 -0.44 17.23
N MET A 3 -8.89 -1.48 17.10
CA MET A 3 -9.38 -1.93 15.79
C MET A 3 -10.43 -0.96 15.21
N CYS A 4 -11.37 -0.51 16.05
CA CYS A 4 -12.50 0.35 15.66
C CYS A 4 -12.12 1.76 15.16
N ILE A 5 -10.98 2.32 15.61
CA ILE A 5 -10.50 3.63 15.09
C ILE A 5 -9.90 3.47 13.68
N ARG A 6 -9.28 2.33 13.39
CA ARG A 6 -8.61 2.07 12.09
C ARG A 6 -9.60 1.79 10.96
N ASP A 7 -10.74 1.17 11.27
CA ASP A 7 -11.82 0.96 10.31
C ASP A 7 -12.49 2.26 9.86
N ARG A 8 -12.50 3.31 10.72
CA ARG A 8 -12.94 4.64 10.29
C ARG A 8 -11.98 5.27 9.27
N GLU A 9 -10.68 5.08 9.43
CA GLU A 9 -9.69 5.66 8.51
C GLU A 9 -9.73 5.04 7.11
N SER A 10 -9.91 3.72 7.00
CA SER A 10 -10.10 3.04 5.72
C SER A 10 -11.40 3.49 5.03
N THR A 11 -12.47 3.67 5.81
CA THR A 11 -13.75 4.21 5.33
C THR A 11 -13.62 5.66 4.83
N VAL A 12 -12.73 6.47 5.43
CA VAL A 12 -12.47 7.85 5.01
C VAL A 12 -11.71 7.96 3.68
N LEU A 13 -10.90 6.96 3.32
CA LEU A 13 -10.25 6.92 2.00
C LEU A 13 -11.26 6.71 0.87
N GLN A 14 -12.37 6.01 1.13
CA GLN A 14 -13.40 5.69 0.13
C GLN A 14 -14.67 6.56 0.20
N SER A 15 -14.87 7.30 1.30
CA SER A 15 -16.04 8.17 1.47
C SER A 15 -15.84 9.56 0.84
N LYS A 16 -16.85 10.03 0.09
CA LYS A 16 -16.93 11.42 -0.39
C LYS A 16 -17.12 12.44 0.74
N LYS A 17 -17.68 12.04 1.88
CA LYS A 17 -17.99 12.92 3.01
C LYS A 17 -17.15 12.49 4.22
N LYS A 18 -16.11 13.27 4.51
CA LYS A 18 -15.13 12.97 5.56
C LYS A 18 -15.58 13.57 6.90
N PRO A 19 -15.56 12.79 8.01
CA PRO A 19 -15.87 13.30 9.34
C PRO A 19 -14.97 14.50 9.71
N PRO A 20 -15.48 15.50 10.46
CA PRO A 20 -14.71 16.69 10.82
C PRO A 20 -13.39 16.39 11.53
N GLU A 21 -13.39 15.41 12.44
CA GLU A 21 -12.23 14.95 13.21
C GLU A 21 -11.08 14.38 12.35
N LEU A 22 -11.39 13.91 11.14
CA LEU A 22 -10.40 13.33 10.23
C LEU A 22 -9.97 14.33 9.15
N LYS A 23 -10.57 15.54 9.11
CA LYS A 23 -10.17 16.59 8.18
C LYS A 23 -8.80 17.17 8.50
N GLU A 24 -8.36 17.22 9.76
CA GLU A 24 -7.01 17.67 10.11
C GLU A 24 -5.96 16.61 9.73
N LYS A 25 -6.24 15.34 10.08
CA LYS A 25 -5.36 14.20 9.77
C LYS A 25 -5.21 13.95 8.27
N PHE A 26 -6.23 14.29 7.48
CA PHE A 26 -6.24 14.19 6.03
C PHE A 26 -6.44 15.54 5.33
N PHE A 27 -5.97 16.64 5.94
CA PHE A 27 -6.20 18.02 5.47
C PHE A 27 -5.73 18.24 4.03
N PHE A 28 -4.66 17.57 3.66
CA PHE A 28 -4.11 17.53 2.32
C PHE A 28 -5.01 16.88 1.26
N MET A 29 -6.00 16.06 1.65
CA MET A 29 -7.02 15.54 0.75
C MET A 29 -8.20 16.51 0.56
N ASN A 30 -8.23 17.62 1.32
CA ASN A 30 -9.22 18.70 1.21
C ASN A 30 -8.58 19.95 0.59
N ALA A 31 -7.77 19.77 -0.46
CA ALA A 31 -7.26 20.89 -1.22
C ALA A 31 -8.41 21.50 -2.06
N PRO A 32 -8.61 22.83 -2.03
CA PRO A 32 -9.66 23.51 -2.81
C PRO A 32 -9.46 23.35 -4.33
N GLU A 33 -8.24 22.99 -4.75
CA GLU A 33 -7.87 22.63 -6.11
C GLU A 33 -7.19 21.25 -6.11
N LYS A 34 -7.35 20.46 -7.17
CA LYS A 34 -6.72 19.14 -7.33
C LYS A 34 -5.20 19.31 -7.44
N ASP A 35 -4.51 19.42 -6.31
CA ASP A 35 -3.06 19.46 -6.27
C ASP A 35 -2.49 18.05 -6.59
N ILE A 36 -2.12 17.87 -7.85
CA ILE A 36 -1.66 16.59 -8.42
C ILE A 36 -0.40 16.10 -7.70
N ILE A 37 0.48 17.02 -7.29
CA ILE A 37 1.75 16.70 -6.64
C ILE A 37 1.48 16.12 -5.25
N LYS A 38 0.64 16.80 -4.46
CA LYS A 38 0.22 16.30 -3.15
C LYS A 38 -0.41 14.91 -3.29
N ALA A 39 -1.37 14.74 -4.19
CA ALA A 39 -2.03 13.45 -4.40
C ALA A 39 -1.05 12.31 -4.70
N LYS A 40 -0.04 12.54 -5.54
CA LYS A 40 0.98 11.53 -5.88
C LYS A 40 1.88 11.20 -4.69
N ILE A 41 2.32 12.20 -3.93
CA ILE A 41 3.13 11.99 -2.72
C ILE A 41 2.35 11.16 -1.69
N TYR A 42 1.06 11.43 -1.49
CA TYR A 42 0.23 10.65 -0.56
C TYR A 42 0.04 9.21 -1.02
N ALA A 43 -0.21 8.98 -2.31
CA ALA A 43 -0.30 7.62 -2.83
C ALA A 43 1.00 6.84 -2.56
N GLN A 44 2.16 7.47 -2.76
CA GLN A 44 3.46 6.87 -2.46
C GLN A 44 3.65 6.60 -0.96
N MET A 45 3.34 7.57 -0.08
CA MET A 45 3.44 7.41 1.37
C MET A 45 2.48 6.35 1.92
N TYR A 46 1.27 6.27 1.38
CA TYR A 46 0.28 5.28 1.79
C TYR A 46 0.73 3.87 1.41
N THR A 47 1.19 3.69 0.17
CA THR A 47 1.69 2.40 -0.31
C THR A 47 2.96 1.97 0.42
N SER A 48 3.88 2.89 0.74
CA SER A 48 5.11 2.53 1.48
C SER A 48 4.82 2.02 2.91
N GLN A 49 3.76 2.50 3.55
CA GLN A 49 3.33 2.00 4.86
C GLN A 49 2.72 0.60 4.82
N LEU A 50 2.31 0.10 3.65
CA LEU A 50 1.64 -1.19 3.53
C LEU A 50 2.54 -2.33 4.02
N ILE A 51 3.81 -2.35 3.61
CA ILE A 51 4.78 -3.39 4.02
C ILE A 51 4.99 -3.39 5.53
N VAL A 52 5.07 -2.20 6.14
CA VAL A 52 5.20 -2.07 7.61
C VAL A 52 3.96 -2.61 8.31
N LYS A 53 2.76 -2.38 7.76
CA LYS A 53 1.51 -2.93 8.30
C LYS A 53 1.45 -4.44 8.14
N MET A 54 1.84 -4.98 6.98
CA MET A 54 1.94 -6.42 6.74
C MET A 54 2.82 -7.11 7.80
N ARG A 55 3.94 -6.51 8.19
CA ARG A 55 4.82 -7.09 9.22
C ARG A 55 4.34 -6.90 10.66
N LYS A 56 3.31 -6.08 10.89
CA LYS A 56 2.78 -5.78 12.23
C LYS A 56 1.54 -6.61 12.59
N ILE A 57 0.88 -7.21 11.62
CA ILE A 57 -0.29 -8.03 11.90
C ILE A 57 0.14 -9.38 12.48
N SER A 58 -0.71 -9.98 13.31
CA SER A 58 -0.46 -11.30 13.90
C SER A 58 -0.84 -12.44 12.96
N GLN A 59 -1.69 -12.17 11.97
CA GLN A 59 -2.11 -13.14 10.97
C GLN A 59 -1.00 -13.35 9.94
N PRO A 60 -0.65 -14.60 9.60
CA PRO A 60 0.33 -14.87 8.55
C PRO A 60 -0.21 -14.48 7.18
N ILE A 61 0.65 -13.93 6.33
CA ILE A 61 0.36 -13.56 4.95
C ILE A 61 0.99 -14.59 4.02
N ILE A 62 0.14 -15.24 3.22
CA ILE A 62 0.56 -16.25 2.25
C ILE A 62 0.38 -15.68 0.84
N ALA A 63 1.48 -15.57 0.10
CA ALA A 63 1.48 -15.16 -1.30
C ALA A 63 1.46 -16.39 -2.22
N LEU A 64 0.38 -16.53 -2.99
CA LEU A 64 0.29 -17.50 -4.08
C LEU A 64 0.68 -16.82 -5.39
N ILE A 65 1.82 -17.20 -5.97
CA ILE A 65 2.42 -16.56 -7.13
C ILE A 65 2.22 -17.46 -8.35
N ASN A 66 1.28 -17.08 -9.21
CA ASN A 66 1.05 -17.78 -10.47
C ASN A 66 1.42 -16.88 -11.66
N GLY A 67 2.61 -17.11 -12.25
CA GLY A 67 3.12 -16.30 -13.35
C GLY A 67 3.99 -15.13 -12.90
N ALA A 68 3.86 -13.98 -13.57
CA ALA A 68 4.77 -12.86 -13.38
C ALA A 68 4.45 -12.03 -12.12
N ALA A 69 5.42 -11.89 -11.22
CA ALA A 69 5.42 -10.94 -10.12
C ALA A 69 6.57 -9.94 -10.30
N SER A 70 6.23 -8.68 -10.57
CA SER A 70 7.18 -7.63 -10.92
C SER A 70 6.85 -6.32 -10.21
N GLY A 71 7.88 -5.54 -9.86
CA GLY A 71 7.71 -4.22 -9.23
C GLY A 71 6.98 -4.31 -7.89
N ALA A 72 5.89 -3.55 -7.72
CA ALA A 72 5.11 -3.55 -6.48
C ALA A 72 4.52 -4.92 -6.12
N GLY A 73 4.13 -5.74 -7.12
CA GLY A 73 3.65 -7.10 -6.88
C GLY A 73 4.76 -8.03 -6.38
N PHE A 74 6.00 -7.81 -6.84
CA PHE A 74 7.18 -8.50 -6.32
C PHE A 74 7.50 -8.05 -4.89
N ALA A 75 7.42 -6.75 -4.60
CA ALA A 75 7.62 -6.21 -3.25
C ALA A 75 6.61 -6.78 -2.24
N LEU A 76 5.33 -6.90 -2.62
CA LEU A 76 4.29 -7.52 -1.78
C LEU A 76 4.53 -9.02 -1.55
N ALA A 77 4.95 -9.75 -2.59
CA ALA A 77 5.31 -11.14 -2.45
C ALA A 77 6.48 -11.32 -1.47
N LEU A 78 7.49 -10.46 -1.52
CA LEU A 78 8.62 -10.46 -0.59
C LEU A 78 8.23 -10.05 0.83
N ALA A 79 7.27 -9.15 0.98
CA ALA A 79 6.74 -8.74 2.28
C ALA A 79 5.86 -9.80 2.96
N SER A 80 5.43 -10.84 2.22
CA SER A 80 4.64 -11.95 2.75
C SER A 80 5.50 -12.94 3.53
N ASP A 81 4.92 -13.63 4.51
CA ASP A 81 5.63 -14.60 5.36
C ASP A 81 5.97 -15.87 4.58
N VAL A 82 5.00 -16.37 3.81
CA VAL A 82 5.15 -17.59 2.99
C VAL A 82 4.86 -17.25 1.53
N ARG A 83 5.70 -17.78 0.63
CA ARG A 83 5.53 -17.67 -0.82
C ARG A 83 5.39 -19.07 -1.43
N ILE A 84 4.27 -19.31 -2.10
CA ILE A 84 4.02 -20.52 -2.88
C ILE A 84 3.99 -20.12 -4.34
N ALA A 85 4.99 -20.53 -5.11
CA ALA A 85 5.13 -20.18 -6.51
C ALA A 85 4.76 -21.35 -7.42
N SER A 86 4.01 -21.07 -8.50
CA SER A 86 3.79 -22.05 -9.57
C SER A 86 5.09 -22.29 -10.34
N VAL A 87 5.18 -23.44 -11.01
CA VAL A 87 6.34 -23.79 -11.85
C VAL A 87 6.63 -22.76 -12.96
N ASN A 88 5.61 -21.99 -13.35
CA ASN A 88 5.71 -20.95 -14.38
C ASN A 88 5.93 -19.54 -13.77
N ALA A 89 6.15 -19.44 -12.46
CA ALA A 89 6.33 -18.16 -11.80
C ALA A 89 7.62 -17.45 -12.26
N ARG A 90 7.52 -16.16 -12.54
CA ARG A 90 8.65 -15.30 -12.90
C ARG A 90 8.67 -14.07 -12.01
N MET A 91 9.76 -13.88 -11.27
CA MET A 91 9.90 -12.77 -10.33
C MET A 91 11.02 -11.83 -10.79
N ASN A 92 10.77 -10.52 -10.79
CA ASN A 92 11.83 -9.54 -11.04
C ASN A 92 11.64 -8.22 -10.26
N ASN A 93 12.76 -7.58 -9.95
CA ASN A 93 12.76 -6.18 -9.53
C ASN A 93 12.81 -5.26 -10.76
N ALA A 94 11.65 -4.87 -11.27
CA ALA A 94 11.55 -3.99 -12.43
C ALA A 94 12.10 -2.57 -12.18
N PHE A 95 12.19 -2.12 -10.92
CA PHE A 95 12.64 -0.76 -10.59
C PHE A 95 14.10 -0.52 -11.00
N ILE A 96 14.94 -1.56 -10.95
CA ILE A 96 16.36 -1.48 -11.37
C ILE A 96 16.46 -1.08 -12.85
N LYS A 97 15.55 -1.57 -13.70
CA LYS A 97 15.59 -1.31 -15.15
C LYS A 97 15.20 0.13 -15.51
N VAL A 98 14.48 0.81 -14.64
CA VAL A 98 13.98 2.19 -14.87
C VAL A 98 14.76 3.24 -14.08
N GLY A 99 15.89 2.85 -13.46
CA GLY A 99 16.75 3.77 -12.71
C GLY A 99 16.18 4.21 -11.35
N PHE A 100 15.22 3.45 -10.79
CA PHE A 100 14.68 3.72 -9.47
C PHE A 100 15.36 2.84 -8.40
N SER A 101 15.77 3.47 -7.30
CA SER A 101 16.24 2.80 -6.09
C SER A 101 15.18 2.89 -4.98
N GLY A 102 14.82 1.76 -4.35
CA GLY A 102 13.87 1.73 -3.22
C GLY A 102 12.69 0.78 -3.43
N ALA A 103 12.98 -0.47 -3.83
CA ALA A 103 12.02 -1.57 -3.80
C ALA A 103 11.80 -2.08 -2.37
#